data_AF-A0A4Q2XHE8-F1
#
_entry.id   AF-A0A4Q2XHE8-F1
#
_cell.length_a   1.000
_cell.length_b   1.000
_cell.length_c   1.000
_cell.angle_alpha   90.00
_cell.angle_beta   90.00
_cell.angle_gamma   90.00
#
_symmetry.space_group_name_H-M   'P 1'
#
loop_
_entity.id
_entity.type
_entity.pdbx_description
1 polymer ?
#
loop_
_entity_poly.entity_id
_entity_poly.type
_entity_poly.pdbx_seq_one_letter_code
_entity_poly.pdbx_strand_id
1 'polypeptide(L)'
;MVPSELALGETWDTEAISALIRSKCDHDETPAFLFLGKKEAGLLTGHLAQVFGEEAVVTLNDTYYMGLDVIVLETESHVSTGGRKAVRTLQDPISRRPAWREAETNAQWQFRI
;
A
#
# COMPACT_ATOMS: atom_id res chain seq x y z
N MET A 1 -9.66 -11.52 18.02
CA MET A 1 -9.68 -10.09 17.63
C MET A 1 -8.24 -9.60 17.69
N VAL A 2 -7.73 -9.01 16.61
CA VAL A 2 -6.42 -8.35 16.64
C VAL A 2 -6.59 -7.06 17.45
N PRO A 3 -5.74 -6.75 18.44
CA PRO A 3 -5.84 -5.50 19.18
C PRO A 3 -5.50 -4.30 18.28
N SER A 4 -6.15 -3.15 18.50
CA SER A 4 -5.75 -1.92 17.84
C SER A 4 -4.35 -1.52 18.29
N GLU A 5 -3.48 -1.21 17.34
CA GLU A 5 -2.08 -0.85 17.57
C GLU A 5 -1.89 0.66 17.72
N LEU A 6 -2.81 1.44 17.14
CA LEU A 6 -2.82 2.89 17.22
C LEU A 6 -4.24 3.38 17.51
N ALA A 7 -4.34 4.50 18.23
CA ALA A 7 -5.58 5.22 18.44
C ALA A 7 -5.43 6.63 17.83
N LEU A 8 -6.24 6.94 16.81
CA LEU A 8 -6.23 8.24 16.17
C LEU A 8 -7.23 9.18 16.85
N GLY A 9 -6.87 10.47 16.89
CA GLY A 9 -7.71 11.56 17.38
C GLY A 9 -8.84 11.90 16.41
N GLU A 10 -9.01 13.19 16.12
CA GLU A 10 -10.05 13.70 15.21
C GLU A 10 -9.53 13.95 13.79
N THR A 11 -8.22 13.82 13.57
CA THR A 11 -7.57 14.05 12.28
C THR A 11 -6.72 12.85 11.88
N TRP A 12 -6.53 12.68 10.58
CA TRP A 12 -5.59 11.68 10.07
C TRP A 12 -4.14 12.12 10.37
N ASP A 13 -3.43 11.30 11.13
CA ASP A 13 -2.02 11.54 11.47
C ASP A 13 -1.11 10.66 10.61
N THR A 14 -0.67 11.25 9.50
CA THR A 14 0.26 10.63 8.54
C THR A 14 1.58 10.23 9.21
N GLU A 15 2.09 11.02 10.16
CA GLU A 15 3.36 10.74 10.82
C GLU A 15 3.24 9.52 11.74
N ALA A 16 2.18 9.46 12.56
CA ALA A 16 1.91 8.34 13.44
C ALA A 16 1.72 7.01 12.67
N ILE A 17 1.00 7.04 11.54
CA ILE A 17 0.85 5.86 10.66
C ILE A 17 2.18 5.45 10.06
N SER A 18 2.98 6.42 9.59
CA SER A 18 4.30 6.12 9.03
C SER A 18 5.24 5.51 10.08
N ALA A 19 5.16 5.98 11.33
CA ALA A 19 5.96 5.47 12.45
C ALA A 19 5.53 4.04 12.81
N LEU A 20 4.23 3.75 12.82
CA LEU A 20 3.72 2.39 13.02
C LEU A 20 4.25 1.42 11.95
N ILE A 21 4.16 1.80 10.68
CA ILE A 21 4.64 0.97 9.55
C ILE A 21 6.16 0.74 9.66
N ARG A 22 6.94 1.79 9.94
CA ARG A 22 8.41 1.67 10.10
C ARG A 22 8.78 0.78 11.27
N SER A 23 8.10 0.95 12.42
CA SER A 23 8.33 0.12 13.59
C SER A 23 8.13 -1.36 13.30
N LYS A 24 7.23 -1.74 12.39
CA LYS A 24 7.07 -3.15 11.97
C LYS A 24 8.20 -3.63 11.08
N CYS A 25 8.59 -2.81 10.10
CA CYS A 25 9.70 -3.11 9.21
C CYS A 25 11.01 -3.34 9.98
N ASP A 26 11.26 -2.57 11.03
CA ASP A 26 12.45 -2.70 11.88
C ASP A 26 12.50 -4.03 12.65
N HIS A 27 11.37 -4.74 12.76
CA HIS A 27 11.26 -6.06 13.40
C HIS A 27 11.13 -7.21 12.38
N ASP A 28 11.65 -7.02 11.16
CA ASP A 28 11.58 -7.99 10.03
C ASP A 28 10.14 -8.33 9.58
N GLU A 29 9.15 -7.52 9.96
CA GLU A 29 7.78 -7.64 9.50
C GLU A 29 7.52 -6.61 8.40
N THR A 30 7.33 -7.05 7.15
CA THR A 30 6.88 -6.17 6.07
C THR A 30 5.35 -6.24 5.94
N PRO A 31 4.59 -5.33 6.57
CA PRO A 31 3.13 -5.36 6.52
C PRO A 31 2.65 -5.17 5.07
N ALA A 32 1.61 -5.92 4.72
CA ALA A 32 0.96 -5.80 3.42
C ALA A 32 -0.35 -5.02 3.50
N PHE A 33 -1.01 -5.06 4.65
CA PHE A 33 -2.35 -4.54 4.87
C PHE A 33 -2.37 -3.50 5.97
N LEU A 34 -3.15 -2.44 5.76
CA LEU A 34 -3.54 -1.46 6.76
C LEU A 34 -5.01 -1.67 7.08
N PHE A 35 -5.31 -2.16 8.28
CA PHE A 35 -6.67 -2.40 8.73
C PHE A 35 -7.19 -1.18 9.49
N LEU A 36 -8.33 -0.66 9.06
CA LEU A 36 -8.95 0.54 9.63
C LEU A 36 -10.38 0.26 10.07
N GLY A 37 -10.81 0.84 11.19
CA GLY A 37 -12.21 0.92 11.57
C GLY A 37 -12.96 1.97 10.76
N LYS A 38 -14.29 2.04 10.95
CA LYS A 38 -15.17 2.99 10.24
C LYS A 38 -14.76 4.44 10.47
N LYS A 39 -14.41 4.79 11.71
CA LYS A 39 -13.94 6.14 12.07
C LYS A 39 -12.67 6.48 11.29
N GLU A 40 -11.66 5.62 11.34
CA GLU A 40 -10.35 5.90 10.73
C GLU A 40 -10.38 5.83 9.20
N ALA A 41 -11.24 4.98 8.62
CA ALA A 41 -11.54 4.99 7.20
C ALA A 41 -12.12 6.35 6.76
N GLY A 42 -13.01 6.95 7.56
CA GLY A 42 -13.52 8.30 7.33
C GLY A 42 -12.42 9.35 7.39
N LEU A 43 -11.53 9.27 8.39
CA LEU A 43 -10.39 10.18 8.52
C LEU A 43 -9.44 10.08 7.32
N LEU A 44 -9.11 8.86 6.86
CA LEU A 44 -8.28 8.65 5.68
C LEU A 44 -8.94 9.20 4.42
N THR A 45 -10.22 8.93 4.22
CA THR A 45 -10.99 9.45 3.08
C THR A 45 -10.96 10.98 3.07
N GLY A 46 -11.23 11.62 4.21
CA GLY A 46 -11.18 13.08 4.35
C GLY A 46 -9.79 13.64 4.07
N HIS A 47 -8.73 12.98 4.55
CA HIS A 47 -7.36 13.37 4.27
C HIS A 47 -7.01 13.27 2.78
N LEU A 48 -7.39 12.16 2.13
CA LEU A 48 -7.17 11.98 0.69
C LEU A 48 -8.00 12.98 -0.13
N ALA A 49 -9.23 13.27 0.27
CA ALA A 49 -10.09 14.25 -0.38
C ALA A 49 -9.50 15.67 -0.32
N GLN A 50 -8.87 16.04 0.81
CA GLN A 50 -8.17 17.33 0.92
C GLN A 50 -6.97 17.43 -0.04
N VAL A 51 -6.29 16.31 -0.31
CA VAL A 51 -5.09 16.28 -1.17
C VAL A 51 -5.43 16.16 -2.65
N PHE A 52 -6.39 15.31 -3.02
CA PHE A 52 -6.72 14.95 -4.40
C PHE A 52 -8.03 15.56 -4.91
N GLY A 53 -8.82 16.17 -4.04
CA GLY A 53 -10.18 16.63 -4.32
C GLY A 53 -11.25 15.63 -3.88
N GLU A 54 -12.40 16.12 -3.43
CA GLU A 54 -13.50 15.30 -2.89
C GLU A 54 -14.03 14.28 -3.91
N GLU A 55 -14.07 14.64 -5.20
CA GLU A 55 -14.56 13.76 -6.27
C GLU A 55 -13.60 12.61 -6.60
N ALA A 56 -12.33 12.69 -6.17
CA ALA A 56 -11.32 11.69 -6.46
C ALA A 56 -11.36 10.49 -5.50
N VAL A 57 -12.03 10.60 -4.35
CA VAL A 57 -12.02 9.59 -3.27
C VAL A 57 -13.44 9.09 -3.01
N VAL A 58 -13.95 8.29 -3.93
CA VAL A 58 -15.31 7.74 -3.82
C VAL A 58 -15.36 6.55 -2.85
N THR A 59 -14.30 5.73 -2.81
CA THR A 59 -14.22 4.55 -1.94
C THR A 59 -12.77 4.25 -1.57
N LEU A 60 -12.55 3.64 -0.40
CA LEU A 60 -11.24 3.06 -0.03
C LEU A 60 -11.03 1.63 -0.52
N ASN A 61 -11.96 1.06 -1.29
CA ASN A 61 -11.79 -0.27 -1.88
C ASN A 61 -10.63 -0.25 -2.87
N ASP A 62 -9.78 -1.29 -2.84
CA ASP A 62 -8.57 -1.40 -3.67
C ASP A 62 -7.63 -0.18 -3.56
N THR A 63 -7.70 0.55 -2.45
CA THR A 63 -6.86 1.73 -2.22
C THR A 63 -5.55 1.32 -1.55
N TYR A 64 -4.46 1.83 -2.10
CA TYR A 64 -3.14 1.68 -1.51
C TYR A 64 -2.74 2.95 -0.77
N TYR A 65 -2.40 2.81 0.51
CA TYR A 65 -1.88 3.90 1.32
C TYR A 65 -0.51 3.52 1.86
N MET A 66 0.50 4.37 1.59
CA MET A 66 1.90 4.12 1.97
C MET A 66 2.46 2.75 1.55
N GLY A 67 1.94 2.18 0.45
CA GLY A 67 2.37 0.88 -0.07
C GLY A 67 1.70 -0.34 0.59
N LEU A 68 0.72 -0.11 1.48
CA LEU A 68 -0.13 -1.12 2.09
C LEU A 68 -1.54 -1.04 1.47
N ASP A 69 -2.18 -2.20 1.35
CA ASP A 69 -3.57 -2.32 0.91
C ASP A 69 -4.52 -2.00 2.08
N VAL A 70 -5.48 -1.10 1.86
CA VAL A 70 -6.37 -0.59 2.90
C VAL A 70 -7.60 -1.49 3.03
N ILE A 71 -7.78 -2.07 4.21
CA ILE A 71 -8.91 -2.94 4.54
C ILE A 71 -9.76 -2.28 5.61
N VAL A 72 -11.00 -1.95 5.27
CA VAL A 72 -11.96 -1.40 6.22
C VAL A 72 -12.67 -2.53 6.97
N LEU A 73 -12.60 -2.48 8.30
CA LEU A 73 -13.25 -3.42 9.21
C LEU A 73 -14.61 -2.88 9.64
N GLU A 74 -15.55 -3.78 9.92
CA GLU A 74 -16.88 -3.47 10.47
C GLU A 74 -16.86 -3.06 11.96
N THR A 75 -15.73 -2.54 12.45
CA THR A 75 -15.55 -2.06 13.83
C THR A 75 -15.55 -0.54 13.86
N GLU A 76 -16.05 0.07 14.94
CA GLU A 76 -16.16 1.54 15.05
C GLU A 76 -14.82 2.26 14.97
N SER A 77 -13.82 1.80 15.73
CA SER A 77 -12.48 2.40 15.77
C SER A 77 -11.43 1.30 15.86
N HIS A 78 -10.51 1.28 14.90
CA HIS A 78 -9.42 0.30 14.85
C HIS A 78 -8.31 0.79 13.91
N VAL A 79 -7.05 0.61 14.31
CA VAL A 79 -5.90 0.77 13.42
C VAL A 79 -4.91 -0.34 13.73
N SER A 80 -4.61 -1.18 12.74
CA SER A 80 -3.51 -2.12 12.84
C SER A 80 -2.89 -2.36 11.49
N THR A 81 -1.62 -2.74 11.49
CA THR A 81 -0.90 -3.21 10.31
C THR A 81 -0.76 -4.73 10.37
N GLY A 82 -0.78 -5.40 9.23
CA GLY A 82 -0.63 -6.85 9.24
C GLY A 82 -0.45 -7.49 7.88
N GLY A 83 -0.40 -8.82 7.91
CA GLY A 83 0.03 -9.63 6.79
C GLY A 83 1.53 -9.53 6.56
N ARG A 84 2.06 -10.45 5.75
CA ARG A 84 3.39 -10.31 5.17
C ARG A 84 3.19 -10.12 3.69
N LYS A 85 3.84 -9.11 3.12
CA LYS A 85 3.95 -9.01 1.67
C LYS A 85 4.77 -10.22 1.24
N ALA A 86 4.08 -11.29 0.83
CA ALA A 86 4.74 -12.36 0.13
C ALA A 86 5.40 -11.67 -1.06
N VAL A 87 6.73 -11.64 -1.07
CA VAL A 87 7.46 -11.37 -2.29
C VAL A 87 6.86 -12.38 -3.26
N ARG A 88 6.00 -11.92 -4.17
CA ARG A 88 5.79 -12.65 -5.42
C ARG A 88 7.19 -12.64 -6.02
N THR A 89 7.99 -13.62 -5.65
CA THR A 89 9.00 -14.17 -6.54
C THR A 89 8.24 -14.27 -7.83
N LEU A 90 8.59 -13.40 -8.78
CA LEU A 90 8.13 -13.46 -10.15
C LEU A 90 8.04 -14.93 -10.49
N GLN A 91 6.81 -15.46 -10.59
CA GLN A 91 6.63 -16.79 -11.13
C GLN A 91 7.22 -16.70 -12.52
N ASP A 92 8.33 -17.39 -12.67
CA ASP A 92 9.13 -17.66 -13.84
C ASP A 92 8.46 -17.24 -15.18
N PRO A 93 9.06 -16.30 -15.95
CA PRO A 93 8.60 -16.01 -17.31
C PRO A 93 8.98 -17.12 -18.32
N ILE A 94 9.09 -18.38 -17.91
CA ILE A 94 9.24 -19.54 -18.82
C ILE A 94 7.86 -20.03 -19.22
N SER A 95 7.11 -19.24 -20.01
CA SER A 95 6.05 -19.78 -20.88
C SER A 95 5.46 -18.75 -21.84
N ARG A 96 6.26 -17.86 -22.44
CA ARG A 96 5.89 -17.22 -23.71
C ARG A 96 7.11 -16.98 -24.59
N ARG A 97 7.67 -18.06 -25.14
CA ARG A 97 8.37 -17.95 -26.43
C ARG A 97 7.41 -18.33 -27.55
N PRO A 98 7.10 -17.40 -28.45
CA PRO A 98 7.05 -17.71 -29.87
C PRO A 98 8.38 -17.29 -30.50
N ALA A 99 8.95 -18.22 -31.27
CA ALA A 99 10.19 -18.07 -32.00
C ALA A 99 10.04 -17.08 -33.15
N TRP A 100 10.69 -15.93 -33.08
CA TRP A 100 10.98 -15.12 -34.27
C TRP A 100 12.24 -14.26 -34.05
N ARG A 101 13.32 -14.77 -34.65
CA ARG A 101 14.56 -14.11 -35.06
C ARG A 101 15.50 -13.60 -33.98
N GLU A 102 16.49 -14.45 -33.72
CA GLU A 102 17.88 -14.02 -33.65
C GLU A 102 18.22 -13.14 -34.86
N ALA A 103 18.75 -11.95 -34.59
CA ALA A 103 19.89 -11.35 -35.28
C ALA A 103 20.18 -10.04 -34.56
N GLU A 104 21.43 -9.87 -34.11
CA GLU A 104 22.18 -8.62 -34.10
C GLU A 104 21.36 -7.36 -33.76
N THR A 105 21.67 -6.63 -32.70
CA THR A 105 22.72 -5.61 -32.80
C THR A 105 22.89 -4.94 -31.44
N ASN A 106 24.14 -4.87 -31.00
CA ASN A 106 24.67 -3.85 -30.10
C ASN A 106 24.02 -2.48 -30.28
N ALA A 107 23.67 -1.80 -29.19
CA ALA A 107 23.91 -0.35 -29.00
C ALA A 107 23.22 0.07 -27.71
N GLN A 108 23.98 0.21 -26.64
CA GLN A 108 24.46 1.52 -26.19
C GLN A 108 23.32 2.41 -25.69
N TRP A 109 23.12 2.30 -24.39
CA TRP A 109 22.65 3.39 -23.56
C TRP A 109 23.57 4.58 -23.80
N GLN A 110 23.11 5.65 -24.47
CA GLN A 110 23.46 7.04 -24.13
C GLN A 110 22.37 7.98 -24.66
N PHE A 111 21.54 8.47 -23.73
CA PHE A 111 20.86 9.74 -23.91
C PHE A 111 21.90 10.85 -23.73
N ARG A 112 22.04 11.72 -24.73
CA ARG A 112 22.19 13.17 -24.54
C ARG A 112 21.83 13.92 -25.82
N ILE A 113 20.93 14.88 -25.60
CA ILE A 113 20.37 15.98 -26.40
C ILE A 113 21.21 16.41 -27.60
#